data_AF-A0A4Y2M9T0-F1
#
_entry.id   AF-A0A4Y2M9T0-F1
#
_cell.length_a   1.000
_cell.length_b   1.000
_cell.length_c   1.000
_cell.angle_alpha   90.00
_cell.angle_beta   90.00
_cell.angle_gamma   90.00
#
_symmetry.space_group_name_H-M   'P 1'
#
loop_
_entity.id
_entity.type
_entity.pdbx_description
1 polymer ?
#
loop_
_entity_poly.entity_id
_entity_poly.type
_entity_poly.pdbx_seq_one_letter_code
_entity_poly.pdbx_strand_id
1 'polypeptide(L)'
;MFPKPRQNRKLPGNYRPISLLSNIGKIYEKIILSRLKEECHDLSIIPNEQYGFRAGHGCIPHLLRVANTVTQGFNQKFYSVGVFLDVRKAFDRMWHNVV
;
A
#
# COMPACT_ATOMS: atom_id res chain seq x y z
N MET A 1 -19.33 -0.55 -6.90
CA MET A 1 -18.45 -1.74 -6.75
C MET A 1 -17.69 -1.94 -8.07
N PHE A 2 -16.36 -2.05 -8.06
CA PHE A 2 -15.58 -2.21 -9.30
C PHE A 2 -15.37 -3.69 -9.64
N PRO A 3 -15.63 -4.16 -10.88
CA PRO A 3 -15.39 -5.54 -11.25
C PRO A 3 -13.89 -5.81 -11.35
N LYS A 4 -13.45 -6.99 -10.89
CA LYS A 4 -12.08 -7.46 -11.11
C LYS A 4 -11.92 -7.91 -12.58
N PRO A 5 -10.82 -7.55 -13.25
CA PRO A 5 -10.60 -7.94 -14.64
C PRO A 5 -10.50 -9.46 -14.77
N ARG A 6 -11.00 -10.00 -15.90
CA ARG A 6 -10.96 -11.43 -16.26
C ARG A 6 -11.67 -12.37 -15.27
N GLN A 7 -12.67 -11.89 -14.53
CA GLN A 7 -13.45 -12.71 -13.60
C GLN A 7 -14.95 -12.72 -13.94
N ASN A 8 -15.65 -13.79 -13.55
CA ASN A 8 -17.07 -13.94 -13.80
C ASN A 8 -17.88 -12.89 -13.01
N ARG A 9 -18.61 -12.04 -13.72
CA ARG A 9 -19.38 -10.91 -13.16
C ARG A 9 -20.61 -11.36 -12.37
N LYS A 10 -21.04 -12.62 -12.51
CA LYS A 10 -22.17 -13.17 -11.74
C LYS A 10 -21.83 -13.45 -10.28
N LEU A 11 -20.54 -13.51 -9.92
CA LEU A 11 -20.11 -13.81 -8.55
C LEU A 11 -19.82 -12.51 -7.77
N PRO A 12 -20.46 -12.27 -6.62
CA PRO A 12 -20.28 -11.05 -5.84
C PRO A 12 -18.85 -10.88 -5.30
N GLY A 13 -18.14 -11.99 -5.05
CA GLY A 13 -16.73 -11.98 -4.62
C GLY A 13 -15.73 -11.43 -5.65
N ASN A 14 -16.17 -11.25 -6.91
CA ASN A 14 -15.35 -10.77 -8.01
C ASN A 14 -15.41 -9.24 -8.16
N TYR A 15 -16.02 -8.54 -7.21
CA TYR A 15 -16.04 -7.10 -7.14
C TYR A 15 -15.12 -6.57 -6.03
N ARG A 16 -14.69 -5.32 -6.17
CA ARG A 16 -14.01 -4.54 -5.13
C ARG A 16 -15.05 -3.69 -4.40
N PRO A 17 -15.31 -3.96 -3.11
CA PRO A 17 -16.24 -3.15 -2.33
C PRO A 17 -15.71 -1.71 -2.22
N ILE A 18 -16.63 -0.76 -2.08
CA ILE A 18 -16.32 0.65 -1.83
C ILE A 18 -17.18 1.05 -0.64
N SER A 19 -16.54 1.51 0.43
CA SER A 19 -17.24 2.08 1.58
C SER A 19 -17.40 3.58 1.37
N LEU A 20 -18.64 4.04 1.27
CA LEU A 20 -18.96 5.46 1.17
C LEU A 20 -19.24 6.00 2.58
N LEU A 21 -18.29 6.76 3.12
CA LEU A 21 -18.51 7.51 4.35
C LEU A 21 -19.40 8.74 4.09
N SER A 22 -20.15 9.15 5.12
CA SER A 22 -20.87 10.42 5.13
C SER A 22 -19.91 11.60 4.96
N ASN A 23 -20.41 12.77 4.55
CA ASN A 23 -19.58 13.95 4.38
C ASN A 23 -18.85 14.34 5.67
N ILE A 24 -19.52 14.23 6.82
CA ILE A 24 -18.92 14.45 8.14
C ILE A 24 -17.85 13.40 8.42
N GLY A 25 -18.11 12.12 8.09
CA GLY A 25 -17.14 11.05 8.26
C GLY A 25 -15.85 11.28 7.47
N LYS A 26 -15.94 11.77 6.23
CA LYS A 26 -14.77 12.12 5.41
C LYS A 26 -13.94 13.26 6.01
N ILE A 27 -14.60 14.27 6.58
CA ILE A 27 -13.92 15.37 7.28
C ILE A 27 -13.18 14.83 8.49
N TYR A 28 -13.86 14.01 9.30
CA TYR A 28 -13.28 13.40 10.49
C TYR A 28 -12.08 12.51 10.17
N GLU A 29 -12.19 11.65 9.15
CA GLU A 29 -11.10 10.80 8.66
C GLU A 29 -9.89 11.64 8.22
N LYS A 30 -10.12 12.75 7.52
CA LYS A 30 -9.03 13.65 7.09
C LYS A 30 -8.28 14.27 8.27
N ILE A 31 -9.00 14.67 9.33
CA ILE A 31 -8.39 15.23 10.55
C ILE A 31 -7.54 14.18 11.25
N ILE A 32 -8.07 12.96 11.44
CA ILE A 32 -7.33 11.85 12.06
C ILE A 32 -6.09 11.52 11.24
N LEU A 33 -6.23 11.40 9.92
CA LEU A 33 -5.12 11.08 9.03
C LEU A 33 -4.00 12.12 9.10
N SER A 34 -4.33 13.41 9.26
CA SER A 34 -3.32 14.46 9.42
C SER A 34 -2.49 14.25 10.67
N ARG A 35 -3.15 14.05 11.82
CA ARG A 35 -2.48 13.84 13.11
C ARG A 35 -1.64 12.57 13.11
N LEU A 36 -2.18 11.46 12.59
CA LEU A 36 -1.43 10.20 12.49
C LEU A 36 -0.19 10.32 11.60
N LYS A 37 -0.23 11.13 10.54
CA LYS A 37 0.92 11.34 9.67
C LYS A 37 2.05 12.09 10.39
N GLU A 38 1.72 13.09 11.19
CA GLU A 38 2.68 13.84 12.00
C GLU A 38 3.34 12.91 13.02
N GLU A 39 2.55 12.18 13.81
CA GLU A 39 3.06 11.23 14.81
C GLU A 39 3.92 10.12 14.18
N CYS A 40 3.48 9.51 13.07
CA CYS A 40 4.25 8.48 12.37
C CYS A 40 5.58 9.01 11.81
N HIS A 41 5.63 10.28 11.44
CA HIS A 41 6.85 10.94 10.96
C HIS A 41 7.81 11.17 12.13
N ASP A 42 7.32 11.75 13.22
CA ASP A 42 8.14 12.12 14.38
C ASP A 42 8.71 10.89 15.09
N LEU A 43 7.93 9.81 15.17
CA LEU A 43 8.35 8.53 15.73
C LEU A 43 9.09 7.63 14.72
N SER A 44 9.27 8.08 13.47
CA SER A 44 9.92 7.29 12.40
C SER A 44 9.36 5.87 12.24
N ILE A 45 8.04 5.70 12.38
CA ILE A 45 7.35 4.40 12.33
C ILE A 45 7.39 3.81 10.92
N ILE A 46 7.29 4.67 9.90
CA ILE A 46 7.20 4.23 8.50
C ILE A 46 8.61 4.08 7.90
N PRO A 47 8.98 2.88 7.39
CA PRO A 47 10.29 2.66 6.78
C PRO A 47 10.52 3.52 5.54
N ASN A 48 11.78 3.84 5.24
CA ASN A 48 12.17 4.60 4.04
C ASN A 48 11.99 3.78 2.74
N GLU A 49 11.82 2.48 2.86
CA GLU A 49 11.52 1.53 1.79
C GLU A 49 10.04 1.56 1.39
N GLN A 50 9.17 2.17 2.20
CA GLN A 50 7.73 2.25 1.90
C GLN A 50 7.42 3.48 1.05
N TYR A 51 7.07 3.25 -0.21
CA TYR A 51 6.69 4.31 -1.17
C TYR A 51 5.18 4.47 -1.30
N GLY A 52 4.40 3.44 -0.98
CA GLY A 52 2.94 3.48 -1.03
C GLY A 52 2.36 4.45 0.00
N PHE A 53 1.38 5.25 -0.41
CA PHE A 53 0.63 6.19 0.44
C PHE A 53 1.48 7.26 1.15
N ARG A 54 2.72 7.50 0.70
CA ARG A 54 3.64 8.48 1.27
C ARG A 54 3.79 9.69 0.34
N ALA A 55 3.77 10.90 0.92
CA ALA A 55 3.97 12.13 0.15
C ALA A 55 5.38 12.17 -0.46
N GLY A 56 5.50 12.69 -1.68
CA GLY A 56 6.77 12.77 -2.41
C GLY A 56 7.34 11.44 -2.91
N HIS A 57 6.66 10.31 -2.64
CA HIS A 57 7.08 8.99 -3.09
C HIS A 57 6.13 8.49 -4.18
N GLY A 58 6.70 8.02 -5.28
CA GLY A 58 5.94 7.51 -6.43
C GLY A 58 6.45 6.15 -6.90
N CYS A 59 5.74 5.57 -7.86
CA CYS A 59 6.10 4.28 -8.45
C CYS A 59 7.44 4.33 -9.19
N ILE A 60 7.75 5.44 -9.87
CA ILE A 60 8.98 5.60 -10.65
C ILE A 60 10.22 5.59 -9.74
N PRO A 61 10.31 6.43 -8.68
CA PRO A 61 11.41 6.35 -7.70
C PRO A 61 11.56 4.97 -7.07
N HIS A 62 10.45 4.28 -6.79
CA HIS A 62 10.50 2.93 -6.20
C HIS A 62 11.09 1.91 -7.17
N LEU A 63 10.65 1.92 -8.43
CA LEU A 63 11.17 1.04 -9.47
C LEU A 63 12.66 1.29 -9.72
N LEU A 64 13.06 2.57 -9.78
CA LEU A 64 14.47 2.95 -9.94
C LEU A 64 15.32 2.42 -8.78
N ARG A 65 14.83 2.51 -7.55
CA ARG A 65 15.51 1.94 -6.38
C ARG A 65 15.73 0.44 -6.52
N VAL A 66 14.67 -0.32 -6.86
CA VAL A 66 14.76 -1.78 -7.05
C VAL A 66 15.75 -2.13 -8.18
N ALA A 67 15.66 -1.45 -9.32
CA ALA A 67 16.57 -1.64 -10.46
C ALA A 67 18.03 -1.34 -10.09
N ASN A 68 18.27 -0.30 -9.31
CA ASN A 68 19.60 0.05 -8.82
C ASN A 68 20.14 -1.02 -7.87
N THR A 69 19.32 -1.54 -6.94
CA THR A 69 19.72 -2.63 -6.04
C THR A 69 20.13 -3.88 -6.82
N VAL A 70 19.35 -4.26 -7.84
CA VAL A 70 19.69 -5.42 -8.70
C VAL A 70 20.97 -5.17 -9.48
N THR A 71 21.12 -3.98 -10.07
CA THR A 71 22.33 -3.60 -10.83
C THR A 71 23.58 -3.59 -9.94
N GLN A 72 23.47 -3.08 -8.71
CA GLN A 72 24.57 -3.08 -7.74
C GLN A 72 24.97 -4.51 -7.34
N GLY A 73 24.00 -5.38 -7.06
CA GLY A 73 24.27 -6.79 -6.79
C GLY A 73 24.96 -7.48 -7.95
N PHE A 74 24.51 -7.23 -9.18
CA PHE A 74 25.13 -7.74 -10.40
C PHE A 74 26.60 -7.29 -10.55
N ASN A 75 26.87 -6.00 -10.35
CA ASN A 75 28.23 -5.45 -10.42
C ASN A 75 29.17 -6.05 -9.36
N GLN A 76 28.64 -6.46 -8.22
CA GLN A 76 29.38 -7.14 -7.15
C GLN A 76 29.49 -8.67 -7.37
N LYS A 77 29.04 -9.18 -8.53
CA LYS A 77 28.99 -10.62 -8.86
C LYS A 77 28.08 -11.44 -7.93
N PHE A 78 27.09 -10.80 -7.31
CA PHE A 78 26.06 -11.48 -6.53
C PHE A 78 24.86 -11.86 -7.39
N TYR A 79 24.25 -13.01 -7.06
CA TYR A 79 22.96 -13.39 -7.61
C TYR A 79 21.84 -12.65 -6.87
N SER A 80 21.04 -11.89 -7.61
CA SER A 80 19.89 -11.15 -7.06
C SER A 80 18.59 -11.90 -7.34
N VAL A 81 17.79 -12.14 -6.30
CA VAL A 81 16.47 -12.78 -6.41
C VAL A 81 15.41 -11.84 -5.84
N GLY A 82 14.34 -11.62 -6.59
CA GLY A 82 13.19 -10.82 -6.16
C GLY A 82 12.02 -11.71 -5.72
N VAL A 83 11.46 -11.44 -4.54
CA VAL A 83 10.25 -12.09 -4.04
C VAL A 83 9.13 -11.05 -4.02
N PHE A 84 8.07 -11.27 -4.79
CA PHE A 84 6.91 -10.39 -4.86
C PHE A 84 5.74 -10.99 -4.10
N LEU A 85 5.22 -10.22 -3.13
CA LEU A 85 4.12 -10.63 -2.26
C LEU A 85 2.91 -9.72 -2.50
N ASP A 86 1.72 -10.32 -2.57
CA ASP A 86 0.45 -9.60 -2.67
C ASP A 86 -0.56 -10.14 -1.65
N VAL A 87 -1.26 -9.24 -0.96
CA VAL A 87 -2.21 -9.60 0.10
C VAL A 87 -3.63 -9.59 -0.44
N ARG A 88 -4.25 -10.77 -0.50
CA ARG A 88 -5.64 -10.92 -0.95
C ARG A 88 -6.60 -10.20 0.00
N LYS A 89 -7.33 -9.20 -0.51
CA LYS A 89 -8.34 -8.42 0.23
C LYS A 89 -7.76 -7.76 1.50
N ALA A 90 -6.63 -7.05 1.37
CA ALA A 90 -5.90 -6.45 2.49
C ALA A 90 -6.80 -5.63 3.45
N PHE A 91 -7.67 -4.76 2.93
CA PHE A 91 -8.54 -3.93 3.76
C PHE A 91 -9.68 -4.70 4.45
N ASP A 92 -10.24 -5.74 3.79
CA ASP A 92 -11.33 -6.54 4.35
C ASP A 92 -10.84 -7.51 5.44
N ARG A 93 -9.53 -7.77 5.52
CA ARG A 93 -8.92 -8.80 6.39
C ARG A 93 -8.17 -8.23 7.60
N MET A 94 -8.35 -6.94 7.90
CA MET A 94 -7.73 -6.36 9.08
C MET A 94 -8.34 -6.96 10.35
N TRP A 95 -7.47 -7.35 11.30
CA TRP A 95 -7.91 -7.82 12.61
C TRP A 95 -8.32 -6.63 13.47
N HIS A 96 -9.54 -6.68 13.99
CA HIS A 96 -10.11 -5.61 14.82
C HIS A 96 -9.90 -5.85 16.32
N ASN A 97 -9.52 -7.06 16.72
CA ASN A 97 -9.44 -7.51 18.11
C ASN A 97 -8.00 -7.48 18.67
N VAL A 98 -7.10 -6.67 18.10
CA VAL A 98 -5.70 -6.56 18.56
C VAL A 98 -5.50 -5.28 19.38
N VAL A 99 -6.50 -4.91 20.16
CA VAL A 99 -6.43 -3.83 21.16
C VAL A 99 -6.67 -4.42 22.53
#